data_AF-A0A7S1JEY8-F1
#
_entry.id   AF-A0A7S1JEY8-F1
#
_cell.length_a   1.000
_cell.length_b   1.000
_cell.length_c   1.000
_cell.angle_alpha   90.00
_cell.angle_beta   90.00
_cell.angle_gamma   90.00
#
_symmetry.space_group_name_H-M   'P 1'
#
loop_
_entity.id
_entity.type
_entity.pdbx_description
1 polymer ?
#
loop_
_entity_poly.entity_id
_entity_poly.type
_entity_poly.pdbx_seq_one_letter_code
_entity_poly.pdbx_strand_id
1 'polypeptide(L)'
;PPAPSRPATSPAAPDLSLLERVDDCTLLIKRGFVPNMRTEGRVYASDALLPLLERELTMATASNFSAALTQVANVAGLPGIVGHSIGMPDIHSGYGFAIGNVCAVDAACPEAVVSPGGVGFDINCGVRLLTSVLTEEDVAPIKQALAEALFGAIPVGTGRSGGLDLSPEDLEQVLARGMPFLMDRGLCWPEDLQHCEAGGSMPGADPAMVSARAKKRGLTQIGTMGSGNHYTELQVVDE
;
A
#
# COMPACT_ATOMS: atom_id res chain seq x y z
N PRO A 1 19.72 -20.98 11.19
CA PRO A 1 20.60 -19.98 11.85
C PRO A 1 19.78 -19.08 12.79
N PRO A 2 20.18 -18.88 14.06
CA PRO A 2 19.54 -17.86 14.89
C PRO A 2 19.81 -16.47 14.28
N ALA A 3 18.81 -15.61 14.31
CA ALA A 3 18.94 -14.23 13.84
C ALA A 3 20.05 -13.51 14.64
N PRO A 4 20.90 -12.70 13.99
CA PRO A 4 21.92 -11.94 14.71
C PRO A 4 21.25 -11.03 15.74
N SER A 5 21.73 -11.07 16.98
CA SER A 5 21.26 -10.19 18.05
C SER A 5 21.54 -8.73 17.69
N ARG A 6 20.47 -7.92 17.62
CA ARG A 6 20.56 -6.47 17.40
C ARG A 6 21.40 -5.85 18.54
N PRO A 7 22.42 -5.03 18.26
CA PRO A 7 23.22 -4.40 19.32
C PRO A 7 22.32 -3.49 20.17
N ALA A 8 22.45 -3.63 21.50
CA ALA A 8 21.69 -2.90 22.52
C ALA A 8 22.25 -1.48 22.74
N THR A 9 22.28 -0.67 21.69
CA THR A 9 22.45 0.78 21.83
C THR A 9 21.07 1.41 21.71
N SER A 10 20.58 2.05 22.78
CA SER A 10 19.43 2.95 22.67
C SER A 10 19.73 3.93 21.53
N PRO A 11 18.86 4.06 20.52
CA PRO A 11 19.07 5.08 19.50
C PRO A 11 19.20 6.44 20.20
N ALA A 12 20.18 7.23 19.80
CA ALA A 12 20.27 8.62 20.24
C ALA A 12 18.95 9.32 19.92
N ALA A 13 18.52 10.24 20.80
CA ALA A 13 17.34 11.04 20.53
C ALA A 13 17.50 11.76 19.18
N PRO A 14 16.45 11.81 18.34
CA PRO A 14 16.52 12.43 17.03
C PRO A 14 16.84 13.93 17.19
N ASP A 15 17.80 14.41 16.41
CA ASP A 15 18.15 15.83 16.39
C ASP A 15 17.09 16.60 15.60
N LEU A 16 16.16 17.22 16.34
CA LEU A 16 15.06 18.00 15.76
C LEU A 16 15.55 19.21 14.95
N SER A 17 16.80 19.67 15.13
CA SER A 17 17.36 20.76 14.31
C SER A 17 17.57 20.37 12.85
N LEU A 18 17.53 19.07 12.55
CA LEU A 18 17.62 18.51 11.20
C LEU A 18 16.24 18.39 10.53
N LEU A 19 15.17 18.85 11.18
CA LEU A 19 13.86 19.05 10.58
C LEU A 19 13.70 20.53 10.22
N GLU A 20 13.43 20.82 8.95
CA GLU A 20 13.22 22.17 8.44
C GLU A 20 11.87 22.28 7.76
N ARG A 21 11.02 23.21 8.23
CA ARG A 21 9.80 23.56 7.52
C ARG A 21 10.14 24.49 6.35
N VAL A 22 9.85 24.04 5.13
CA VAL A 22 10.17 24.77 3.90
C VAL A 22 9.04 25.71 3.47
N ASP A 23 7.80 25.26 3.67
CA ASP A 23 6.58 26.02 3.39
C ASP A 23 5.42 25.53 4.28
N ASP A 24 4.20 25.99 3.99
CA ASP A 24 3.00 25.71 4.78
C ASP A 24 2.69 24.21 4.90
N CYS A 25 3.12 23.40 3.93
CA CYS A 25 2.78 22.00 3.84
C CYS A 25 3.98 21.07 3.68
N THR A 26 5.22 21.56 3.79
CA THR A 26 6.42 20.76 3.50
C THR A 26 7.43 20.81 4.63
N LEU A 27 7.78 19.62 5.14
CA LEU A 27 8.86 19.38 6.09
C LEU A 27 10.01 18.65 5.39
N LEU A 28 11.20 19.22 5.43
CA LEU A 28 12.43 18.60 4.96
C LEU A 28 13.16 17.91 6.12
N ILE A 29 13.55 16.66 5.90
CA ILE A 29 14.40 15.89 6.81
C ILE A 29 15.82 15.93 6.24
N LYS A 30 16.68 16.72 6.86
CA LYS A 30 18.05 16.94 6.39
C LYS A 30 18.89 15.69 6.53
N ARG A 31 19.87 15.55 5.63
CA ARG A 31 20.90 14.50 5.74
C ARG A 31 21.57 14.56 7.11
N GLY A 32 21.84 13.38 7.66
CA GLY A 32 22.40 13.23 9.01
C GLY A 32 21.34 12.99 10.09
N PHE A 33 20.05 13.15 9.78
CA PHE A 33 18.96 12.80 10.71
C PHE A 33 19.03 11.31 11.10
N VAL A 34 19.41 10.46 10.13
CA VAL A 34 20.00 9.14 10.39
C VAL A 34 21.37 9.02 9.69
N PRO A 35 22.31 8.21 10.21
CA PRO A 35 23.71 8.24 9.74
C PRO A 35 23.92 7.86 8.27
N ASN A 36 23.05 7.03 7.69
CA ASN A 36 23.23 6.44 6.36
C ASN A 36 22.45 7.14 5.24
N MET A 37 21.90 8.34 5.48
CA MET A 37 21.15 9.09 4.46
C MET A 37 22.03 9.42 3.25
N ARG A 38 21.57 9.05 2.05
CA ARG A 38 22.19 9.39 0.77
C ARG A 38 21.57 10.65 0.17
N THR A 39 20.29 10.89 0.46
CA THR A 39 19.53 12.08 0.08
C THR A 39 18.69 12.59 1.27
N GLU A 40 17.92 13.65 1.08
CA GLU A 40 17.00 14.22 2.08
C GLU A 40 15.64 13.52 2.05
N GLY A 41 14.94 13.56 3.19
CA GLY A 41 13.52 13.21 3.24
C GLY A 41 12.66 14.44 3.00
N ARG A 42 11.49 14.28 2.38
CA ARG A 42 10.50 15.32 2.18
C ARG A 42 9.14 14.81 2.62
N VAL A 43 8.51 15.44 3.60
CA VAL A 43 7.21 15.04 4.12
C VAL A 43 6.21 16.15 3.86
N TYR A 44 5.11 15.83 3.22
CA TYR A 44 4.00 16.75 3.04
C TYR A 44 3.09 16.66 4.26
N ALA A 45 2.99 17.73 5.05
CA ALA A 45 2.18 17.78 6.26
C ALA A 45 1.77 19.23 6.53
N SER A 46 0.48 19.44 6.78
CA SER A 46 -0.08 20.73 7.17
C SER A 46 0.24 21.06 8.63
N ASP A 47 -0.07 22.29 9.06
CA ASP A 47 0.02 22.72 10.46
C ASP A 47 -0.73 21.81 11.44
N ALA A 48 -1.81 21.15 11.00
CA ALA A 48 -2.56 20.22 11.83
C ALA A 48 -1.86 18.87 11.98
N LEU A 49 -1.05 18.47 11.00
CA LEU A 49 -0.40 17.15 10.94
C LEU A 49 0.99 17.16 11.55
N LEU A 50 1.76 18.25 11.38
CA LEU A 50 3.13 18.35 11.87
C LEU A 50 3.28 18.03 13.38
N PRO A 51 2.44 18.57 14.29
CA PRO A 51 2.55 18.26 15.71
C PRO A 51 2.32 16.78 16.03
N LEU A 52 1.53 16.06 15.22
CA LEU A 52 1.29 14.63 15.39
C LEU A 52 2.53 13.82 15.04
N LEU A 53 3.24 14.20 13.97
CA LEU A 53 4.49 13.55 13.55
C LEU A 53 5.64 13.81 14.54
N GLU A 54 5.77 15.03 15.05
CA GLU A 54 6.75 15.36 16.09
C GLU A 54 6.49 14.62 17.39
N ARG A 55 5.21 14.49 17.77
CA ARG A 55 4.79 13.70 18.93
C ARG A 55 5.14 12.23 18.75
N GLU A 56 4.83 11.64 17.59
CA GLU A 56 5.18 10.25 17.29
C GLU A 56 6.70 10.04 17.37
N LEU A 57 7.48 10.94 16.78
CA LEU A 57 8.94 10.91 16.82
C LEU A 57 9.50 10.93 18.26
N THR A 58 8.93 11.79 19.11
CA THR A 58 9.32 11.90 20.53
C THR A 58 8.92 10.66 21.34
N MET A 59 7.77 10.04 21.03
CA MET A 59 7.32 8.83 21.73
C MET A 59 8.11 7.59 21.29
N ALA A 60 8.52 7.53 20.03
CA ALA A 60 9.23 6.38 19.47
C ALA A 60 10.57 6.11 20.17
N THR A 61 11.26 7.13 20.69
CA THR A 61 12.53 6.96 21.41
C THR A 61 12.40 6.13 22.69
N ALA A 62 11.19 5.95 23.22
CA ALA A 62 10.90 5.13 24.38
C ALA A 62 10.39 3.71 24.02
N SER A 63 10.33 3.36 22.74
CA SER A 63 9.72 2.12 22.24
C SER A 63 10.62 1.37 21.25
N ASN A 64 10.29 0.10 20.96
CA ASN A 64 10.95 -0.68 19.89
C ASN A 64 10.43 -0.35 18.48
N PHE A 65 9.63 0.72 18.34
CA PHE A 65 8.97 1.12 17.12
C PHE A 65 9.66 2.37 16.54
N SER A 66 9.83 2.40 15.21
CA SER A 66 10.45 3.54 14.53
C SER A 66 9.36 4.47 14.04
N ALA A 67 9.39 5.73 14.47
CA ALA A 67 8.49 6.77 13.99
C ALA A 67 8.57 6.95 12.46
N ALA A 68 7.51 7.50 11.87
CA ALA A 68 7.39 7.59 10.42
C ALA A 68 8.46 8.51 9.81
N LEU A 69 8.78 9.63 10.47
CA LEU A 69 9.87 10.53 10.06
C LEU A 69 11.23 9.80 10.02
N THR A 70 11.51 8.96 11.01
CA THR A 70 12.72 8.13 11.03
C THR A 70 12.72 7.09 9.91
N GLN A 71 11.57 6.52 9.57
CA GLN A 71 11.44 5.58 8.46
C GLN A 71 11.69 6.28 7.11
N VAL A 72 11.14 7.47 6.88
CA VAL A 72 11.44 8.29 5.70
C VAL A 72 12.95 8.54 5.59
N ALA A 73 13.59 8.90 6.70
CA ALA A 73 15.03 9.13 6.75
C ALA A 73 15.84 7.85 6.46
N ASN A 74 15.43 6.69 6.99
CA ASN A 74 16.06 5.40 6.70
C ASN A 74 15.95 5.06 5.20
N VAL A 75 14.79 5.29 4.59
CA VAL A 75 14.55 5.08 3.16
C VAL A 75 15.42 6.02 2.32
N ALA A 76 15.66 7.26 2.80
CA ALA A 76 16.59 8.19 2.17
C ALA A 76 18.05 7.70 2.13
N GLY A 77 18.38 6.61 2.84
CA GLY A 77 19.67 5.94 2.80
C GLY A 77 19.79 4.76 1.82
N LEU A 78 18.72 4.40 1.11
CA LEU A 78 18.75 3.24 0.21
C LEU A 78 19.66 3.46 -1.00
N PRO A 79 20.50 2.47 -1.37
CA PRO A 79 21.30 2.56 -2.58
C PRO A 79 20.42 2.76 -3.83
N GLY A 80 20.87 3.61 -4.74
CA GLY A 80 20.16 3.92 -5.98
C GLY A 80 18.95 4.84 -5.82
N ILE A 81 18.64 5.36 -4.62
CA ILE A 81 17.52 6.30 -4.44
C ILE A 81 17.67 7.54 -5.33
N VAL A 82 16.56 7.96 -5.95
CA VAL A 82 16.46 9.13 -6.82
C VAL A 82 15.61 10.19 -6.14
N GLY A 83 16.09 11.44 -6.14
CA GLY A 83 15.35 12.56 -5.55
C GLY A 83 15.32 12.48 -4.02
N HIS A 84 14.13 12.62 -3.43
CA HIS A 84 13.92 12.56 -1.97
C HIS A 84 13.21 11.24 -1.60
N SER A 85 13.36 10.82 -0.34
CA SER A 85 12.38 9.91 0.25
C SER A 85 11.14 10.73 0.63
N ILE A 86 9.98 10.42 0.06
CA ILE A 86 8.79 11.28 0.16
C ILE A 86 7.78 10.67 1.13
N GLY A 87 7.30 11.43 2.12
CA GLY A 87 6.15 11.07 2.95
C GLY A 87 4.91 11.85 2.54
N MET A 88 3.81 11.14 2.30
CA MET A 88 2.50 11.73 1.97
C MET A 88 1.78 12.26 3.23
N PRO A 89 0.72 13.07 3.10
CA PRO A 89 0.03 13.67 4.26
C PRO A 89 -0.60 12.69 5.25
N ASP A 90 -0.91 11.47 4.81
CA ASP A 90 -1.43 10.38 5.63
C ASP A 90 -0.31 9.49 6.22
N ILE A 91 0.94 9.95 6.16
CA ILE A 91 2.09 9.17 6.58
C ILE A 91 2.00 8.74 8.05
N HIS A 92 2.26 7.45 8.28
CA HIS A 92 2.36 6.88 9.60
C HIS A 92 3.28 5.67 9.58
N SER A 93 3.77 5.29 10.74
CA SER A 93 4.79 4.26 10.85
C SER A 93 4.32 2.90 10.30
N GLY A 94 5.17 2.28 9.48
CA GLY A 94 4.95 0.98 8.85
C GLY A 94 6.05 -0.04 9.16
N TYR A 95 6.32 -0.94 8.21
CA TYR A 95 7.33 -1.99 8.33
C TYR A 95 8.56 -1.69 7.47
N GLY A 96 9.55 -1.01 8.07
CA GLY A 96 10.77 -0.57 7.39
C GLY A 96 10.54 0.75 6.64
N PHE A 97 9.57 0.78 5.73
CA PHE A 97 9.01 2.01 5.16
C PHE A 97 7.79 2.45 5.98
N ALA A 98 7.54 3.75 6.02
CA ALA A 98 6.26 4.26 6.51
C ALA A 98 5.15 4.02 5.49
N ILE A 99 3.92 3.83 5.96
CA ILE A 99 2.75 3.85 5.08
C ILE A 99 2.62 5.29 4.55
N GLY A 100 2.37 5.45 3.26
CA GLY A 100 2.44 6.76 2.58
C GLY A 100 3.87 7.21 2.23
N ASN A 101 4.89 6.35 2.35
CA ASN A 101 6.25 6.68 1.92
C ASN A 101 6.50 6.26 0.46
N VAL A 102 6.85 7.22 -0.40
CA VAL A 102 7.23 7.02 -1.81
C VAL A 102 8.75 7.12 -1.96
N CYS A 103 9.33 6.17 -2.70
CA CYS A 103 10.75 6.13 -3.02
C CYS A 103 10.94 5.66 -4.46
N ALA A 104 11.66 6.45 -5.26
CA ALA A 104 12.12 6.03 -6.58
C ALA A 104 13.56 5.53 -6.47
N VAL A 105 13.87 4.42 -7.15
CA VAL A 105 15.22 3.84 -7.19
C VAL A 105 15.62 3.64 -8.65
N ASP A 106 16.83 4.04 -9.01
CA ASP A 106 17.36 3.91 -10.37
C ASP A 106 17.68 2.45 -10.70
N ALA A 107 16.89 1.84 -11.58
CA ALA A 107 17.08 0.46 -12.01
C ALA A 107 18.40 0.23 -12.79
N ALA A 108 19.04 1.29 -13.32
CA ALA A 108 20.34 1.18 -13.97
C ALA A 108 21.51 1.19 -12.97
N CYS A 109 21.27 1.56 -11.71
CA CYS A 109 22.30 1.54 -10.67
C CYS A 109 22.53 0.10 -10.18
N PRO A 110 23.76 -0.46 -10.28
CA PRO A 110 24.02 -1.85 -9.89
C PRO A 110 23.82 -2.15 -8.39
N GLU A 111 23.91 -1.12 -7.55
CA GLU A 111 23.65 -1.25 -6.11
C GLU A 111 22.18 -1.07 -5.75
N ALA A 112 21.32 -0.66 -6.70
CA ALA A 112 19.91 -0.40 -6.45
C ALA A 112 19.20 -1.60 -5.81
N VAL A 113 18.24 -1.27 -4.95
CA VAL A 113 17.49 -2.27 -4.18
C VAL A 113 16.01 -2.20 -4.49
N VAL A 114 15.36 -3.36 -4.42
CA VAL A 114 13.91 -3.48 -4.30
C VAL A 114 13.62 -4.01 -2.91
N SER A 115 12.78 -3.31 -2.14
CA SER A 115 12.42 -3.69 -0.78
C SER A 115 10.95 -4.08 -0.71
N PRO A 116 10.61 -5.33 -0.35
CA PRO A 116 9.22 -5.73 -0.12
C PRO A 116 8.51 -4.86 0.94
N GLY A 117 9.26 -4.36 1.93
CA GLY A 117 8.71 -3.46 2.95
C GLY A 117 8.26 -2.10 2.39
N GLY A 118 8.80 -1.67 1.25
CA GLY A 118 8.37 -0.45 0.56
C GLY A 118 7.17 -0.64 -0.37
N VAL A 119 6.78 -1.89 -0.64
CA VAL A 119 5.54 -2.22 -1.36
C VAL A 119 4.41 -2.51 -0.37
N GLY A 120 4.72 -3.24 0.71
CA GLY A 120 3.76 -3.67 1.71
C GLY A 120 3.42 -5.16 1.61
N PHE A 121 2.76 -5.67 2.66
CA PHE A 121 2.37 -7.09 2.73
C PHE A 121 1.19 -7.42 1.81
N ASP A 122 0.25 -6.48 1.67
CA ASP A 122 -0.91 -6.61 0.79
C ASP A 122 -0.60 -5.96 -0.56
N ILE A 123 0.12 -6.72 -1.39
CA ILE A 123 0.62 -6.25 -2.68
C ILE A 123 -0.59 -5.94 -3.59
N ASN A 124 -0.62 -4.73 -4.11
CA ASN A 124 -1.71 -4.21 -4.95
C ASN A 124 -3.05 -4.07 -4.21
N CYS A 125 -3.04 -3.88 -2.88
CA CYS A 125 -4.20 -3.29 -2.19
C CYS A 125 -4.53 -1.96 -2.88
N GLY A 126 -5.78 -1.80 -3.30
CA GLY A 126 -6.16 -0.70 -4.17
C GLY A 126 -7.66 -0.46 -4.17
N VAL A 127 -8.06 0.52 -4.97
CA VAL A 127 -9.44 0.98 -5.04
C VAL A 127 -9.94 0.86 -6.48
N ARG A 128 -11.19 0.42 -6.63
CA ARG A 128 -11.92 0.48 -7.89
C ARG A 128 -13.23 1.22 -7.64
N LEU A 129 -13.47 2.27 -8.42
CA LEU A 129 -14.72 3.01 -8.44
C LEU A 129 -15.53 2.58 -9.66
N LEU A 130 -16.79 2.20 -9.45
CA LEU A 130 -17.76 1.95 -10.51
C LEU A 130 -18.83 3.05 -10.44
N THR A 131 -19.16 3.64 -11.59
CA THR A 131 -20.22 4.65 -11.68
C THR A 131 -21.49 4.03 -12.24
N SER A 132 -22.64 4.51 -11.78
CA SER A 132 -23.94 4.14 -12.33
C SER A 132 -24.65 5.38 -12.88
N VAL A 133 -25.69 5.15 -13.69
CA VAL A 133 -26.59 6.22 -14.13
C VAL A 133 -27.70 6.52 -13.11
N LEU A 134 -27.76 5.76 -12.00
CA LEU A 134 -28.74 5.96 -10.95
C LEU A 134 -28.41 7.20 -10.12
N THR A 135 -29.45 7.89 -9.71
CA THR A 135 -29.38 9.01 -8.77
C THR A 135 -29.63 8.54 -7.35
N GLU A 136 -29.39 9.41 -6.36
CA GLU A 136 -29.75 9.12 -4.97
C GLU A 136 -31.25 8.82 -4.83
N GLU A 137 -32.11 9.52 -5.56
CA GLU A 137 -33.56 9.34 -5.52
C GLU A 137 -34.00 7.94 -5.99
N ASP A 138 -33.29 7.36 -6.96
CA ASP A 138 -33.57 6.01 -7.47
C ASP A 138 -33.20 4.94 -6.43
N VAL A 139 -32.13 5.17 -5.67
CA VAL A 139 -31.56 4.19 -4.74
C VAL A 139 -32.16 4.30 -3.34
N ALA A 140 -32.52 5.51 -2.89
CA ALA A 140 -33.01 5.76 -1.54
C ALA A 140 -34.16 4.84 -1.09
N PRO A 141 -35.17 4.51 -1.93
CA PRO A 141 -36.25 3.60 -1.56
C PRO A 141 -35.80 2.14 -1.38
N ILE A 142 -34.73 1.73 -2.05
CA ILE A 142 -34.24 0.34 -2.10
C ILE A 142 -32.91 0.13 -1.37
N LYS A 143 -32.33 1.17 -0.76
CA LYS A 143 -30.97 1.17 -0.21
C LYS A 143 -30.66 -0.01 0.70
N GLN A 144 -31.62 -0.40 1.57
CA GLN A 144 -31.44 -1.52 2.49
C GLN A 144 -31.41 -2.85 1.73
N ALA A 145 -32.39 -3.08 0.85
CA ALA A 145 -32.45 -4.30 0.05
C ALA A 145 -31.23 -4.43 -0.87
N LEU A 146 -30.75 -3.32 -1.43
CA LEU A 146 -29.54 -3.29 -2.25
C LEU A 146 -28.29 -3.61 -1.42
N ALA A 147 -28.14 -3.01 -0.24
CA ALA A 147 -27.02 -3.31 0.66
C ALA A 147 -27.03 -4.79 1.10
N GLU A 148 -28.19 -5.34 1.43
CA GLU A 148 -28.36 -6.76 1.77
C GLU A 148 -28.01 -7.66 0.57
N ALA A 149 -28.44 -7.31 -0.63
CA ALA A 149 -28.12 -8.04 -1.85
C ALA A 149 -26.61 -8.01 -2.16
N LEU A 150 -25.96 -6.86 -2.03
CA LEU A 150 -24.51 -6.72 -2.21
C LEU A 150 -23.74 -7.52 -1.16
N PHE A 151 -24.16 -7.47 0.11
CA PHE A 151 -23.54 -8.26 1.17
C PHE A 151 -23.69 -9.77 0.93
N GLY A 152 -24.82 -10.20 0.36
CA GLY A 152 -25.04 -11.59 -0.05
C GLY A 152 -24.20 -12.00 -1.25
N ALA A 153 -23.96 -11.08 -2.20
CA ALA A 153 -23.24 -11.34 -3.44
C ALA A 153 -21.71 -11.22 -3.33
N ILE A 154 -21.20 -10.41 -2.39
CA ILE A 154 -19.78 -10.12 -2.20
C ILE A 154 -19.30 -10.81 -0.91
N PRO A 155 -18.58 -11.94 -0.99
CA PRO A 155 -18.10 -12.62 0.21
C PRO A 155 -17.10 -11.77 0.99
N VAL A 156 -17.38 -11.57 2.27
CA VAL A 156 -16.52 -10.84 3.23
C VAL A 156 -16.01 -11.75 4.34
N GLY A 157 -14.82 -11.46 4.86
CA GLY A 157 -14.25 -12.09 6.06
C GLY A 157 -12.99 -12.94 5.82
N THR A 158 -12.17 -13.07 6.86
CA THR A 158 -10.93 -13.88 6.81
C THR A 158 -11.22 -15.37 6.65
N GLY A 159 -10.63 -15.99 5.64
CA GLY A 159 -10.69 -17.46 5.48
C GLY A 159 -12.03 -18.00 4.96
N ARG A 160 -12.94 -17.12 4.52
CA ARG A 160 -14.16 -17.53 3.82
C ARG A 160 -13.82 -17.93 2.39
N SER A 161 -14.25 -19.14 2.02
CA SER A 161 -14.38 -19.60 0.63
C SER A 161 -15.75 -19.17 0.09
N GLY A 162 -15.84 -18.81 -1.19
CA GLY A 162 -17.12 -18.47 -1.83
C GLY A 162 -17.08 -17.36 -2.86
N GLY A 163 -15.88 -16.88 -3.24
CA GLY A 163 -15.71 -16.02 -4.39
C GLY A 163 -15.76 -16.81 -5.70
N LEU A 164 -14.79 -16.61 -6.58
CA LEU A 164 -14.75 -17.31 -7.88
C LEU A 164 -14.28 -18.77 -7.69
N ASP A 165 -15.02 -19.71 -8.29
CA ASP A 165 -14.59 -21.10 -8.37
C ASP A 165 -13.53 -21.25 -9.46
N LEU A 166 -12.26 -21.27 -9.05
CA LEU A 166 -11.11 -21.34 -9.93
C LEU A 166 -10.29 -22.59 -9.61
N SER A 167 -9.83 -23.27 -10.66
CA SER A 167 -8.86 -24.36 -10.54
C SER A 167 -7.46 -23.81 -10.20
N PRO A 168 -6.53 -24.66 -9.72
CA PRO A 168 -5.13 -24.28 -9.61
C PRO A 168 -4.55 -23.76 -10.93
N GLU A 169 -4.90 -24.37 -12.07
CA GLU A 169 -4.48 -23.94 -13.40
C GLU A 169 -5.02 -22.56 -13.76
N ASP A 170 -6.26 -22.25 -13.34
CA ASP A 170 -6.86 -20.94 -13.53
C ASP A 170 -6.12 -19.87 -12.73
N LEU A 171 -5.72 -20.19 -11.50
CA LEU A 171 -4.94 -19.28 -10.68
C LEU A 171 -3.57 -18.97 -11.32
N GLU A 172 -2.92 -19.94 -11.96
CA GLU A 172 -1.69 -19.67 -12.73
C GLU A 172 -1.94 -18.64 -13.83
N GLN A 173 -3.08 -18.73 -14.52
CA GLN A 173 -3.47 -17.77 -15.56
C GLN A 173 -3.82 -16.40 -14.97
N VAL A 174 -4.51 -16.34 -13.84
CA VAL A 174 -4.77 -15.07 -13.12
C VAL A 174 -3.45 -14.39 -12.75
N LEU A 175 -2.49 -15.13 -12.19
CA LEU A 175 -1.18 -14.59 -11.80
C LEU A 175 -0.37 -14.10 -13.00
N ALA A 176 -0.43 -14.81 -14.13
CA ALA A 176 0.35 -14.46 -15.33
C ALA A 176 -0.30 -13.33 -16.15
N ARG A 177 -1.64 -13.29 -16.23
CA ARG A 177 -2.37 -12.46 -17.19
C ARG A 177 -3.24 -11.40 -16.54
N GLY A 178 -3.65 -11.56 -15.29
CA GLY A 178 -4.53 -10.62 -14.60
C GLY A 178 -5.93 -10.53 -15.24
N MET A 179 -6.47 -9.32 -15.34
CA MET A 179 -7.80 -9.05 -15.88
C MET A 179 -8.05 -9.59 -17.31
N PRO A 180 -7.10 -9.56 -18.26
CA PRO A 180 -7.26 -10.22 -19.56
C PRO A 180 -7.75 -11.67 -19.51
N PHE A 181 -7.32 -12.46 -18.52
CA PHE A 181 -7.84 -13.82 -18.35
C PHE A 181 -9.27 -13.85 -17.80
N LEU A 182 -9.61 -12.92 -16.91
CA LEU A 182 -10.98 -12.78 -16.39
C LEU A 182 -11.95 -12.35 -17.50
N MET A 183 -11.50 -11.51 -18.43
CA MET A 183 -12.25 -11.11 -19.62
C MET A 183 -12.53 -12.30 -20.55
N ASP A 184 -11.54 -13.17 -20.79
CA ASP A 184 -11.74 -14.40 -21.57
C ASP A 184 -12.78 -15.34 -20.93
N ARG A 185 -13.00 -15.22 -19.61
CA ARG A 185 -14.05 -15.95 -18.87
C ARG A 185 -15.39 -15.24 -18.81
N GLY A 186 -15.51 -14.05 -19.39
CA GLY A 186 -16.72 -13.23 -19.33
C GLY A 186 -17.00 -12.64 -17.95
N LEU A 187 -15.97 -12.48 -17.10
CA LEU A 187 -16.10 -11.90 -15.75
C LEU A 187 -15.89 -10.39 -15.72
N CYS A 188 -15.44 -9.80 -16.83
CA CYS A 188 -15.36 -8.35 -17.02
C CYS A 188 -15.53 -8.00 -18.50
N TRP A 189 -15.77 -6.73 -18.77
CA TRP A 189 -15.89 -6.19 -20.12
C TRP A 189 -14.57 -5.66 -20.66
N PRO A 190 -14.39 -5.55 -21.98
CA PRO A 190 -13.19 -4.95 -22.58
C PRO A 190 -12.87 -3.54 -22.06
N GLU A 191 -13.90 -2.75 -21.75
CA GLU A 191 -13.78 -1.39 -21.24
C GLU A 191 -13.21 -1.37 -19.81
N ASP A 192 -13.41 -2.43 -19.02
CA ASP A 192 -12.90 -2.51 -17.65
C ASP A 192 -11.37 -2.56 -17.60
N LEU A 193 -10.73 -3.08 -18.65
CA LEU A 193 -9.28 -3.09 -18.77
C LEU A 193 -8.77 -1.68 -19.08
N GLN A 194 -9.47 -0.92 -19.92
CA GLN A 194 -9.08 0.45 -20.29
C GLN A 194 -9.09 1.41 -19.09
N HIS A 195 -9.96 1.13 -18.10
CA HIS A 195 -10.11 1.93 -16.89
C HIS A 195 -9.40 1.32 -15.67
N CYS A 196 -8.53 0.34 -15.88
CA CYS A 196 -7.69 -0.22 -14.83
C CYS A 196 -6.23 0.17 -15.05
N GLU A 197 -5.53 0.57 -13.99
CA GLU A 197 -4.09 0.81 -14.06
C GLU A 197 -3.37 -0.41 -14.67
N ALA A 198 -2.44 -0.14 -15.59
CA ALA A 198 -1.73 -1.16 -16.37
C ALA A 198 -2.64 -2.18 -17.10
N GLY A 199 -3.91 -1.83 -17.37
CA GLY A 199 -4.85 -2.77 -17.97
C GLY A 199 -5.23 -3.94 -17.06
N GLY A 200 -4.97 -3.83 -15.75
CA GLY A 200 -5.12 -4.92 -14.80
C GLY A 200 -4.15 -6.08 -15.02
N SER A 201 -3.00 -5.82 -15.65
CA SER A 201 -1.98 -6.83 -15.95
C SER A 201 -0.56 -6.23 -15.99
N MET A 202 0.31 -6.66 -15.08
CA MET A 202 1.70 -6.24 -15.09
C MET A 202 2.55 -7.18 -15.96
N PRO A 203 3.32 -6.65 -16.93
CA PRO A 203 4.19 -7.48 -17.77
C PRO A 203 5.30 -8.13 -16.94
N GLY A 204 5.69 -9.35 -17.32
CA GLY A 204 6.78 -10.08 -16.67
C GLY A 204 6.39 -10.79 -15.37
N ALA A 205 5.09 -10.83 -15.03
CA ALA A 205 4.60 -11.66 -13.93
C ALA A 205 4.89 -13.15 -14.23
N ASP A 206 5.65 -13.79 -13.35
CA ASP A 206 5.97 -15.22 -13.44
C ASP A 206 5.36 -15.98 -12.25
N PRO A 207 4.29 -16.77 -12.48
CA PRO A 207 3.67 -17.56 -11.43
C PRO A 207 4.61 -18.58 -10.78
N ALA A 208 5.70 -19.01 -11.44
CA ALA A 208 6.67 -19.94 -10.86
C ALA A 208 7.43 -19.32 -9.67
N MET A 209 7.51 -17.99 -9.60
CA MET A 209 8.13 -17.26 -8.49
C MET A 209 7.22 -17.15 -7.26
N VAL A 210 5.95 -17.52 -7.38
CA VAL A 210 4.98 -17.50 -6.28
C VAL A 210 4.97 -18.84 -5.55
N SER A 211 5.25 -18.82 -4.24
CA SER A 211 5.32 -20.04 -3.45
C SER A 211 4.00 -20.82 -3.43
N ALA A 212 4.08 -22.16 -3.34
CA ALA A 212 2.91 -23.03 -3.20
C ALA A 212 2.02 -22.66 -2.00
N ARG A 213 2.62 -22.17 -0.91
CA ARG A 213 1.89 -21.68 0.27
C ARG A 213 1.03 -20.45 -0.06
N ALA A 214 1.59 -19.49 -0.81
CA ALA A 214 0.87 -18.29 -1.23
C ALA A 214 -0.26 -18.64 -2.20
N LYS A 215 0.01 -19.50 -3.20
CA LYS A 215 -1.02 -19.98 -4.14
C LYS A 215 -2.17 -20.70 -3.43
N LYS A 216 -1.85 -21.63 -2.51
CA LYS A 216 -2.87 -22.35 -1.72
C LYS A 216 -3.75 -21.40 -0.90
N ARG A 217 -3.16 -20.34 -0.33
CA ARG A 217 -3.91 -19.32 0.41
C ARG A 217 -4.79 -18.48 -0.52
N GLY A 218 -4.26 -18.04 -1.66
CA GLY A 218 -4.98 -17.19 -2.61
C GLY A 218 -6.13 -17.89 -3.34
N LEU A 219 -5.96 -19.18 -3.67
CA LEU A 219 -6.94 -19.97 -4.42
C LEU A 219 -8.33 -19.95 -3.77
N THR A 220 -8.41 -20.03 -2.45
CA THR A 220 -9.69 -20.05 -1.74
C THR A 220 -10.26 -18.65 -1.46
N GLN A 221 -9.54 -17.59 -1.81
CA GLN A 221 -9.84 -16.20 -1.44
C GLN A 221 -10.14 -15.28 -2.63
N ILE A 222 -9.90 -15.74 -3.85
CA ILE A 222 -10.18 -14.95 -5.06
C ILE A 222 -11.69 -14.65 -5.19
N GLY A 223 -12.02 -13.40 -5.50
CA GLY A 223 -13.42 -12.93 -5.52
C GLY A 223 -14.02 -12.70 -4.13
N THR A 224 -13.20 -12.45 -3.11
CA THR A 224 -13.65 -12.05 -1.76
C THR A 224 -13.03 -10.72 -1.36
N MET A 225 -13.70 -9.96 -0.50
CA MET A 225 -13.22 -8.65 -0.04
C MET A 225 -12.08 -8.75 0.99
N GLY A 226 -12.03 -9.86 1.74
CA GLY A 226 -11.11 -10.00 2.86
C GLY A 226 -11.59 -9.30 4.13
N SER A 227 -10.68 -8.64 4.85
CA SER A 227 -10.89 -8.04 6.18
C SER A 227 -9.97 -6.85 6.39
N GLY A 228 -10.06 -6.18 7.55
CA GLY A 228 -9.22 -5.03 7.86
C GLY A 228 -9.87 -3.76 7.33
N ASN A 229 -9.14 -2.97 6.54
CA ASN A 229 -9.62 -1.76 5.89
C ASN A 229 -10.26 -2.03 4.51
N HIS A 230 -10.58 -3.28 4.17
CA HIS A 230 -11.22 -3.62 2.90
C HIS A 230 -12.75 -3.57 3.02
N TYR A 231 -13.41 -2.84 2.14
CA TYR A 231 -14.86 -2.68 2.15
C TYR A 231 -15.41 -2.41 0.73
N THR A 232 -16.72 -2.55 0.59
CA THR A 232 -17.49 -2.04 -0.54
C THR A 232 -18.51 -1.06 -0.01
N GLU A 233 -18.59 0.10 -0.63
CA GLU A 233 -19.53 1.15 -0.27
C GLU A 233 -20.33 1.60 -1.48
N LEU A 234 -21.56 2.04 -1.21
CA LEU A 234 -22.37 2.77 -2.17
C LEU A 234 -22.30 4.24 -1.78
N GLN A 235 -21.87 5.06 -2.73
CA GLN A 235 -21.61 6.49 -2.51
C GLN A 235 -22.49 7.33 -3.43
N VAL A 236 -22.72 8.56 -3.00
CA VAL A 236 -23.34 9.63 -3.77
C VAL A 236 -22.26 10.68 -3.99
N VAL A 237 -22.15 11.20 -5.21
CA VAL A 237 -21.26 12.34 -5.50
C VAL A 237 -21.93 13.60 -4.97
N ASP A 238 -21.36 14.22 -3.94
CA ASP A 238 -21.90 15.41 -3.26
C ASP A 238 -21.11 16.70 -3.55
N GLU A 239 -19.79 16.62 -3.77
CA GLU A 239 -18.91 17.74 -4.19
C GLU A 239 -17.81 17.34 -5.19
#